data_AF-M3V7A0-F1
#
_entry.id   AF-M3V7A0-F1
#
_cell.length_a   1.000
_cell.length_b   1.000
_cell.length_c   1.000
_cell.angle_alpha   90.00
_cell.angle_beta   90.00
_cell.angle_gamma   90.00
#
_symmetry.space_group_name_H-M   'P 1'
#
loop_
_entity.id
_entity.type
_entity.pdbx_description
1 polymer ?
#
loop_
_entity_poly.entity_id
_entity_poly.type
_entity_poly.pdbx_seq_one_letter_code
_entity_poly.pdbx_strand_id
1 'polypeptide(L)'
;MLVYNLARDGRKEGKKSLIPSFCDYFSINYTGSNALTVSLCRNKFIWGAIADYFNIPTPKTVCIKDGEVLGEPFEAQKYIRKEISESASINLSNDSIMNNFEWKNIEKKIFCCKSVFQELKLKSLF
;
A
#
# COMPACT_ATOMS: atom_id res chain seq x y z
N MET A 1 -25.65 13.27 16.70
CA MET A 1 -24.38 13.90 16.28
C MET A 1 -23.73 13.01 15.24
N LEU A 2 -23.25 13.57 14.12
CA LEU A 2 -22.57 12.84 13.05
C LEU A 2 -21.20 13.48 12.83
N VAL A 3 -20.14 12.69 12.93
CA VAL A 3 -18.76 13.13 12.67
C VAL A 3 -18.44 12.95 11.20
N TYR A 4 -18.07 14.04 10.52
CA TYR A 4 -17.59 13.96 9.15
C TYR A 4 -16.06 13.78 9.14
N ASN A 5 -15.58 12.56 8.89
CA ASN A 5 -14.16 12.25 9.01
C ASN A 5 -13.38 12.69 7.76
N LEU A 6 -12.67 13.81 7.88
CA LEU A 6 -11.76 14.36 6.86
C LEU A 6 -10.28 14.17 7.21
N ALA A 7 -9.96 13.35 8.22
CA ALA A 7 -8.58 13.15 8.64
C ALA A 7 -7.76 12.46 7.53
N ARG A 8 -6.69 13.14 7.09
CA ARG A 8 -5.82 12.68 6.00
C ARG A 8 -4.46 12.16 6.46
N ASP A 9 -3.99 12.59 7.62
CA ASP A 9 -2.61 12.37 8.07
C ASP A 9 -2.51 11.87 9.51
N GLY A 10 -1.34 11.34 9.81
CA GLY A 10 -0.93 10.84 11.12
C GLY A 10 0.43 10.15 11.03
N ARG A 11 0.91 9.54 12.12
CA ARG A 11 2.33 9.19 12.27
C ARG A 11 2.70 7.73 12.00
N LYS A 12 1.76 6.80 12.03
CA LYS A 12 2.01 5.34 11.95
C LYS A 12 1.11 4.69 10.90
N GLU A 13 1.30 3.39 10.67
CA GLU A 13 0.53 2.58 9.71
C GLU A 13 -1.00 2.76 9.83
N GLY A 14 -1.51 2.88 11.07
CA GLY A 14 -2.91 3.19 11.39
C GLY A 14 -3.26 4.68 11.41
N LYS A 15 -2.53 5.55 10.71
CA LYS A 15 -2.69 7.02 10.80
C LYS A 15 -4.10 7.52 10.53
N LYS A 16 -4.86 6.78 9.73
CA LYS A 16 -6.25 7.13 9.35
C LYS A 16 -7.31 6.39 10.18
N SER A 17 -6.94 5.41 10.99
CA SER A 17 -7.90 4.62 11.77
C SER A 17 -8.17 5.18 13.15
N LEU A 18 -7.43 6.19 13.61
CA LEU A 18 -7.60 6.79 14.95
C LEU A 18 -9.01 7.38 15.15
N ILE A 19 -9.48 8.24 14.25
CA ILE A 19 -10.80 8.87 14.37
C ILE A 19 -11.93 7.83 14.29
N PRO A 20 -11.95 6.90 13.31
CA PRO A 20 -12.91 5.80 13.31
C PRO A 20 -12.88 4.99 14.61
N SER A 21 -11.71 4.63 15.13
CA SER A 21 -11.58 3.85 16.37
C SER A 21 -12.16 4.60 17.58
N PHE A 22 -11.90 5.89 17.66
CA PHE A 22 -12.45 6.76 18.71
C PHE A 22 -13.97 6.82 18.63
N CYS A 23 -14.52 7.04 17.43
CA CYS A 23 -15.97 7.10 17.23
C CYS A 23 -16.64 5.75 17.53
N ASP A 24 -16.04 4.63 17.10
CA ASP A 24 -16.51 3.27 17.40
C ASP A 24 -16.58 3.05 18.93
N TYR A 25 -15.54 3.43 19.67
CA TYR A 25 -15.49 3.29 21.14
C TYR A 25 -16.60 4.07 21.86
N PHE A 26 -16.87 5.30 21.43
CA PHE A 26 -17.90 6.15 22.03
C PHE A 26 -19.29 5.99 21.40
N SER A 27 -19.48 5.03 20.48
CA SER A 27 -20.74 4.85 19.75
C SER A 27 -21.22 6.14 19.05
N ILE A 28 -20.28 6.93 18.52
CA ILE A 28 -20.56 8.15 17.76
C ILE A 28 -20.67 7.77 16.29
N ASN A 29 -21.76 8.15 15.62
CA ASN A 29 -21.88 7.95 14.18
C ASN A 29 -20.86 8.81 13.42
N TYR A 30 -20.23 8.25 12.39
CA TYR A 30 -19.25 8.95 11.55
C TYR A 30 -19.35 8.55 10.08
N THR A 31 -18.76 9.35 9.20
CA THR A 31 -18.63 9.05 7.78
C THR A 31 -17.34 8.30 7.45
N GLY A 32 -17.40 7.45 6.42
CA GLY A 32 -16.25 6.67 5.95
C GLY A 32 -16.21 5.25 6.50
N SER A 33 -15.09 4.58 6.28
CA SER A 33 -14.89 3.20 6.71
C SER A 33 -14.41 3.11 8.16
N ASN A 34 -14.69 1.98 8.81
CA ASN A 34 -14.24 1.71 10.17
C ASN A 34 -12.72 1.56 10.29
N ALA A 35 -12.25 1.53 11.54
CA ALA A 35 -10.82 1.47 11.86
C ALA A 35 -10.09 0.27 11.23
N LEU A 36 -10.71 -0.91 11.25
CA LEU A 36 -10.13 -2.14 10.72
C LEU A 36 -9.98 -2.06 9.21
N THR A 37 -11.06 -1.72 8.51
CA THR A 37 -11.10 -1.58 7.05
C THR A 37 -10.07 -0.56 6.58
N VAL A 38 -10.01 0.61 7.23
CA VAL A 38 -9.02 1.63 6.89
C VAL A 38 -7.59 1.11 7.07
N SER A 39 -7.32 0.39 8.16
CA SER A 39 -5.96 -0.13 8.43
C SER A 39 -5.54 -1.19 7.40
N LEU A 40 -6.44 -2.11 7.05
CA LEU A 40 -6.16 -3.17 6.06
C LEU A 40 -5.96 -2.60 4.65
N CYS A 41 -6.85 -1.71 4.20
CA CYS A 41 -6.78 -1.12 2.85
C CYS A 41 -5.57 -0.21 2.65
N ARG A 42 -4.94 0.28 3.73
CA ARG A 42 -3.73 1.11 3.64
C ARG A 42 -2.48 0.29 3.35
N ASN A 43 -2.42 -0.95 3.82
CA ASN A 43 -1.28 -1.82 3.60
C ASN A 43 -1.38 -2.48 2.21
N LYS A 44 -0.50 -2.06 1.29
CA LYS A 44 -0.52 -2.53 -0.12
C LYS A 44 -0.31 -4.01 -0.32
N PHE A 45 0.37 -4.65 0.61
CA PHE A 45 0.61 -6.09 0.57
C PHE A 45 -0.63 -6.85 1.04
N ILE A 46 -1.18 -6.46 2.21
CA ILE A 46 -2.34 -7.13 2.79
C ILE A 46 -3.57 -7.00 1.89
N TRP A 47 -3.90 -5.80 1.41
CA TRP A 47 -5.07 -5.66 0.54
C TRP A 47 -4.88 -6.38 -0.79
N GLY A 48 -3.65 -6.42 -1.31
CA GLY A 48 -3.31 -7.16 -2.53
C GLY A 48 -3.56 -8.66 -2.36
N ALA A 49 -3.13 -9.23 -1.24
CA ALA A 49 -3.39 -10.63 -0.91
C ALA A 49 -4.90 -10.93 -0.75
N ILE A 50 -5.66 -10.01 -0.14
CA ILE A 50 -7.12 -10.15 -0.04
C ILE A 50 -7.77 -10.12 -1.42
N ALA A 51 -7.37 -9.18 -2.29
CA ALA A 51 -7.91 -9.07 -3.64
C ALA A 51 -7.58 -10.33 -4.47
N ASP A 52 -6.35 -10.84 -4.37
CA ASP A 52 -5.92 -12.07 -5.02
C ASP A 52 -6.74 -13.29 -4.57
N TYR A 53 -7.00 -13.42 -3.26
CA TYR A 53 -7.87 -14.46 -2.70
C TYR A 53 -9.28 -14.47 -3.31
N PHE A 54 -9.82 -13.29 -3.65
CA PHE A 54 -11.12 -13.15 -4.32
C PHE A 54 -11.04 -13.18 -5.85
N ASN A 55 -9.90 -13.58 -6.44
CA ASN A 55 -9.65 -13.58 -7.89
C ASN A 55 -9.86 -12.19 -8.55
N ILE A 56 -9.63 -11.11 -7.79
CA ILE A 56 -9.65 -9.75 -8.33
C ILE A 56 -8.27 -9.46 -8.92
N PRO A 57 -8.16 -9.13 -10.22
CA PRO A 57 -6.88 -8.86 -10.85
C PRO A 57 -6.13 -7.71 -10.15
N THR A 58 -4.94 -8.00 -9.63
CA THR A 58 -4.05 -7.00 -9.05
C THR A 58 -2.62 -7.18 -9.54
N PRO A 59 -1.80 -6.11 -9.54
CA PRO A 59 -0.37 -6.26 -9.83
C PRO A 59 0.28 -7.21 -8.83
N LYS A 60 1.07 -8.17 -9.33
CA LYS A 60 1.89 -9.03 -8.49
C LYS A 60 2.71 -8.16 -7.56
N THR A 61 2.59 -8.41 -6.27
CA THR A 61 3.16 -7.58 -5.22
C THR A 61 3.94 -8.46 -4.26
N VAL A 62 5.18 -8.06 -3.97
CA VAL A 62 6.01 -8.67 -2.93
C VAL A 62 6.37 -7.60 -1.93
N CYS A 63 6.36 -7.93 -0.64
CA CYS A 63 6.79 -7.01 0.40
C CYS A 63 8.21 -7.38 0.84
N ILE A 64 9.06 -6.38 0.95
CA ILE A 64 10.37 -6.49 1.57
C ILE A 64 10.27 -5.81 2.93
N LYS A 65 10.70 -6.50 3.98
CA LYS A 65 10.75 -5.98 5.34
C LYS A 65 12.05 -6.40 6.00
N ASP A 66 12.84 -5.43 6.45
CA ASP A 66 14.12 -5.67 7.14
C ASP A 66 15.11 -6.57 6.37
N GLY A 67 15.02 -6.58 5.03
CA GLY A 67 15.83 -7.44 4.15
C GLY A 67 15.21 -8.80 3.85
N GLU A 68 14.10 -9.15 4.49
CA GLU A 68 13.34 -10.37 4.23
C GLU A 68 12.27 -10.15 3.16
N VAL A 69 12.05 -11.17 2.33
CA VAL A 69 11.01 -11.19 1.31
C VAL A 69 9.77 -11.88 1.87
N LEU A 70 8.65 -11.16 1.87
CA LEU A 70 7.33 -11.66 2.21
C LEU A 70 6.52 -11.85 0.92
N GLY A 71 6.14 -13.10 0.65
CA GLY A 71 5.48 -13.53 -0.59
C GLY A 71 6.46 -14.16 -1.58
N GLU A 72 5.94 -14.53 -2.75
CA GLU A 72 6.72 -15.22 -3.78
C GLU A 72 7.41 -14.23 -4.72
N PRO A 73 8.76 -14.25 -4.82
CA PRO A 73 9.48 -13.50 -5.85
C PRO A 73 8.93 -13.81 -7.23
N PHE A 74 8.84 -12.78 -8.08
CA PHE A 74 8.41 -12.93 -9.46
C PHE A 74 9.34 -12.15 -10.38
N GLU A 75 9.43 -12.59 -11.62
CA GLU A 75 10.19 -11.92 -12.68
C GLU A 75 9.30 -10.95 -13.47
N ALA A 76 9.79 -9.73 -13.69
CA ALA A 76 9.15 -8.71 -14.50
C ALA A 76 10.22 -7.82 -15.15
N GLN A 77 9.90 -7.26 -16.32
CA GLN A 77 10.81 -6.32 -17.00
C GLN A 77 11.03 -5.04 -16.17
N LYS A 78 10.00 -4.60 -15.44
CA LYS A 78 10.03 -3.40 -14.60
C LYS A 78 9.26 -3.63 -13.32
N TYR A 79 9.84 -3.14 -12.23
CA TYR A 79 9.23 -3.09 -10.92
C TYR A 79 9.03 -1.64 -10.51
N ILE A 80 7.96 -1.38 -9.75
CA ILE A 80 7.80 -0.12 -9.04
C ILE A 80 7.94 -0.39 -7.55
N ARG A 81 8.93 0.26 -6.94
CA ARG A 81 9.15 0.31 -5.50
C ARG A 81 8.22 1.36 -4.88
N LYS A 82 7.38 0.95 -3.93
CA LYS A 82 6.49 1.84 -3.17
C LYS A 82 6.58 1.56 -1.69
N GLU A 83 6.45 2.58 -0.87
CA GLU A 83 6.19 2.38 0.55
C GLU A 83 4.85 1.66 0.74
N ILE A 84 4.81 0.72 1.68
CA ILE A 84 3.67 -0.18 1.88
C ILE A 84 2.38 0.56 2.25
N SER A 85 2.50 1.60 3.07
CA SER A 85 1.34 2.29 3.67
C SER A 85 1.16 3.76 3.30
N GLU A 86 2.00 4.27 2.38
CA GLU A 86 1.85 5.63 1.87
C GLU A 86 0.85 5.76 0.73
N SER A 87 0.46 7.00 0.42
CA SER A 87 -0.52 7.32 -0.63
C SER A 87 -0.12 8.60 -1.36
N ALA A 88 -0.93 9.06 -2.32
CA ALA A 88 -0.73 10.33 -3.02
C ALA A 88 0.62 10.46 -3.75
N SER A 89 1.18 9.33 -4.19
CA SER A 89 2.51 9.26 -4.81
C SER A 89 3.64 9.87 -3.98
N ILE A 90 3.45 9.98 -2.66
CA ILE A 90 4.49 10.40 -1.74
C ILE A 90 5.69 9.45 -1.90
N ASN A 91 6.88 10.03 -2.02
CA ASN A 91 8.15 9.32 -2.21
C ASN A 91 8.25 8.48 -3.50
N LEU A 92 7.44 8.78 -4.52
CA LEU A 92 7.61 8.23 -5.87
C LEU A 92 8.40 9.20 -6.76
N SER A 93 9.47 8.69 -7.38
CA SER A 93 10.26 9.38 -8.41
C SER A 93 10.61 8.41 -9.55
N ASN A 94 11.34 8.87 -10.55
CA ASN A 94 11.90 7.97 -11.57
C ASN A 94 12.81 6.89 -10.95
N ASP A 95 13.44 7.16 -9.80
CA ASP A 95 14.27 6.21 -9.05
C ASP A 95 13.45 5.14 -8.30
N SER A 96 12.12 5.27 -8.30
CA SER A 96 11.22 4.22 -7.82
C SER A 96 11.00 3.12 -8.86
N ILE A 97 11.39 3.35 -10.12
CA ILE A 97 11.29 2.37 -11.20
C ILE A 97 12.59 1.59 -11.26
N MET A 98 12.52 0.28 -11.07
CA MET A 98 13.67 -0.62 -11.12
C MET A 98 13.57 -1.48 -12.37
N ASN A 99 14.60 -1.44 -13.20
CA ASN A 99 14.76 -2.33 -14.35
C ASN A 99 15.68 -3.49 -13.93
N ASN A 100 15.38 -4.72 -14.38
CA ASN A 100 16.20 -5.91 -14.13
C ASN A 100 16.57 -6.10 -12.65
N PHE A 101 15.58 -5.98 -11.75
CA PHE A 101 15.80 -6.12 -10.31
C PHE A 101 16.16 -7.57 -9.95
N GLU A 102 17.28 -7.75 -9.25
CA GLU A 102 17.69 -9.05 -8.72
C GLU A 102 17.32 -9.19 -7.24
N TRP A 103 16.58 -10.25 -6.92
CA TRP A 103 16.12 -10.58 -5.56
C TRP A 103 17.26 -10.94 -4.58
N LYS A 104 18.52 -10.98 -5.01
CA LYS A 104 19.68 -11.32 -4.16
C LYS A 104 20.23 -10.14 -3.36
N ASN A 105 20.00 -8.90 -3.82
CA ASN A 105 20.57 -7.68 -3.23
C ASN A 105 19.48 -6.77 -2.67
N ILE A 106 18.83 -7.23 -1.60
CA ILE A 106 17.66 -6.54 -1.03
C ILE A 106 18.09 -5.53 0.03
N GLU A 107 17.74 -4.26 -0.18
CA GLU A 107 17.93 -3.19 0.79
C GLU A 107 17.02 -3.37 2.03
N LYS A 108 17.52 -2.99 3.22
CA LYS A 108 16.82 -3.12 4.51
C LYS A 108 15.58 -2.22 4.71
N LYS A 109 15.03 -1.60 3.66
CA LYS A 109 13.86 -0.71 3.77
C LYS A 109 12.57 -1.48 3.56
N ILE A 110 11.47 -1.00 4.16
CA ILE A 110 10.14 -1.59 3.96
C ILE A 110 9.53 -1.05 2.66
N PHE A 111 9.35 -1.91 1.66
CA PHE A 111 8.70 -1.53 0.42
C PHE A 111 7.96 -2.69 -0.24
N CYS A 112 6.97 -2.34 -1.06
CA CYS A 112 6.30 -3.26 -1.97
C CYS A 112 6.84 -3.07 -3.39
N CYS A 113 7.25 -4.17 -4.02
CA CYS A 113 7.57 -4.22 -5.44
C CYS A 113 6.33 -4.66 -6.20
N LYS A 114 5.87 -3.84 -7.15
CA LYS A 114 4.73 -4.16 -8.02
C LYS A 114 5.17 -4.36 -9.47
N SER A 115 4.60 -5.35 -10.16
CA SER A 115 4.74 -5.44 -11.62
C SER A 115 4.09 -4.24 -12.30
N VAL A 116 4.75 -3.69 -13.32
CA VAL A 116 4.15 -2.65 -14.17
C VAL A 116 3.26 -3.32 -15.20
N PHE A 117 1.95 -3.01 -15.18
CA PHE A 117 1.08 -3.32 -16.31
C PHE A 117 1.49 -2.45 -17.50
N GLN A 118 1.76 -3.07 -18.65
CA GLN A 118 2.17 -2.42 -19.89
C GLN A 118 1.17 -1.35 -20.39
N GLU A 119 -0.09 -1.39 -19.93
CA GLU A 119 -1.16 -0.48 -20.34
C GLU A 119 -1.34 0.77 -19.47
N LEU A 120 -0.67 0.88 -18.32
CA LEU A 120 -0.65 2.14 -17.58
C LEU A 120 0.28 3.12 -18.30
N LYS A 121 -0.29 4.01 -19.12
CA LYS A 121 0.40 5.21 -19.63
C LYS A 121 0.94 6.01 -18.43
N LEU A 122 2.19 5.72 -18.05
CA LEU A 122 2.95 6.35 -16.96
C LEU A 122 3.17 7.86 -17.15
N LYS A 123 2.74 8.44 -18.27
CA LYS A 123 2.86 9.88 -18.57
C LYS A 123 1.99 10.81 -17.72
N SER A 124 1.09 10.29 -16.87
CA SER A 124 0.26 11.14 -15.99
C SER A 124 0.59 11.00 -14.50
N LEU A 125 1.67 10.28 -14.15
CA LEU A 125 2.07 10.02 -12.76
C LEU A 125 3.36 10.75 -12.35
N PHE A 126 3.96 11.51 -13.28
CA PHE A 126 5.09 12.41 -13.06
C PHE A 126 4.74 13.78 -13.62
#